data_AF-A0A9X1HXN5-F1
#
_entry.id   AF-A0A9X1HXN5-F1
#
_cell.length_a   1.000
_cell.length_b   1.000
_cell.length_c   1.000
_cell.angle_alpha   90.00
_cell.angle_beta   90.00
_cell.angle_gamma   90.00
#
_symmetry.space_group_name_H-M   'P 1'
#
loop_
_entity.id
_entity.type
_entity.pdbx_description
1 polymer ?
#
loop_
_entity_poly.entity_id
_entity_poly.type
_entity_poly.pdbx_seq_one_letter_code
_entity_poly.pdbx_strand_id
1 'polypeptide(L)'
;MKKLLIGIFCVFAISAFSNTGNNVSNENKTEINIEDEEDFGCASDCVRSSRNAVMEAADEANQDVNSNPKYMTAYLALYSACYDGC
;
A
#
# COMPACT_ATOMS: atom_id res chain seq x y z
N MET A 1 -10.80 -27.45 30.76
CA MET A 1 -10.82 -27.43 29.27
C MET A 1 -11.89 -26.45 28.81
N LYS A 2 -11.53 -25.21 28.44
CA LYS A 2 -12.45 -24.24 27.84
C LYS A 2 -11.85 -23.86 26.49
N LYS A 3 -12.47 -24.35 25.41
CA LYS A 3 -12.10 -24.06 24.03
C LYS A 3 -12.72 -22.70 23.69
N LEU A 4 -11.88 -21.70 23.47
CA LEU A 4 -12.31 -20.37 23.07
C LEU A 4 -12.28 -20.33 21.53
N LEU A 5 -13.46 -20.40 20.92
CA LEU A 5 -13.62 -20.30 19.46
C LEU A 5 -13.53 -18.83 19.07
N ILE A 6 -12.37 -18.43 18.53
CA ILE A 6 -12.16 -17.12 17.90
C ILE A 6 -12.63 -17.27 16.45
N GLY A 7 -13.87 -16.84 16.18
CA GLY A 7 -14.40 -16.71 14.83
C GLY A 7 -13.97 -15.36 14.25
N ILE A 8 -12.94 -15.38 13.41
CA ILE A 8 -12.51 -14.22 12.60
C ILE A 8 -13.35 -14.22 11.34
N PHE A 9 -14.34 -13.33 11.28
CA PHE A 9 -14.97 -12.88 10.03
C PHE A 9 -14.25 -11.61 9.58
N CYS A 10 -13.29 -11.73 8.67
CA CYS A 10 -12.77 -10.59 7.92
C CYS A 10 -13.51 -10.53 6.58
N VAL A 11 -14.55 -9.69 6.51
CA VAL A 11 -15.17 -9.29 5.25
C VAL A 11 -14.41 -8.06 4.75
N PHE A 12 -13.36 -8.29 3.95
CA PHE A 12 -12.75 -7.22 3.17
C PHE A 12 -13.59 -7.00 1.91
N ALA A 13 -14.46 -5.99 1.95
CA ALA A 13 -15.08 -5.47 0.75
C ALA A 13 -14.03 -4.63 0.00
N ILE A 14 -13.45 -5.21 -1.05
CA ILE A 14 -12.59 -4.49 -1.99
C ILE A 14 -13.53 -3.63 -2.84
N SER A 15 -13.67 -2.34 -2.52
CA SER A 15 -14.26 -1.38 -3.46
C SER A 15 -13.25 -1.14 -4.59
N ALA A 16 -13.57 -1.63 -5.78
CA ALA A 16 -12.79 -1.39 -6.99
C ALA A 16 -12.70 0.12 -7.27
N PHE A 17 -11.49 0.64 -7.40
CA PHE A 17 -11.24 1.98 -7.93
C PHE A 17 -11.25 1.91 -9.46
N SER A 18 -12.26 2.50 -10.09
CA SER A 18 -12.34 2.61 -11.55
C SER A 18 -11.47 3.77 -12.05
N ASN A 19 -10.37 3.46 -12.74
CA ASN A 19 -9.56 4.45 -13.45
C ASN A 19 -10.24 4.82 -14.79
N THR A 20 -10.72 6.06 -14.92
CA THR A 20 -11.18 6.64 -16.20
C THR A 20 -10.04 7.46 -16.80
N GLY A 21 -9.23 6.86 -17.67
CA GLY A 21 -8.21 7.55 -18.44
C GLY A 21 -8.83 8.23 -19.67
N ASN A 22 -8.76 9.56 -19.74
CA ASN A 22 -9.23 10.35 -20.88
C ASN A 22 -7.99 10.84 -21.64
N ASN A 23 -7.64 10.17 -22.74
CA ASN A 23 -6.52 10.55 -23.60
C ASN A 23 -6.96 11.62 -24.61
N VAL A 24 -6.53 12.86 -24.42
CA VAL A 24 -6.53 13.89 -25.48
C VAL A 24 -5.09 14.32 -25.71
N SER A 25 -4.55 13.86 -26.83
CA SER A 25 -3.19 14.09 -27.31
C SER A 25 -3.13 15.40 -28.10
N ASN A 26 -2.34 16.37 -27.63
CA ASN A 26 -1.63 17.33 -28.49
C ASN A 26 -0.61 18.13 -27.67
N GLU A 27 0.69 17.96 -27.94
CA GLU A 27 1.55 19.06 -28.41
C GLU A 27 2.98 18.58 -28.66
N ASN A 28 3.51 19.07 -29.78
CA ASN A 28 4.85 18.83 -30.31
C ASN A 28 5.91 19.42 -29.36
N LYS A 29 6.70 18.56 -28.72
CA LYS A 29 8.00 18.93 -28.17
C LYS A 29 8.90 17.72 -28.28
N THR A 30 10.10 17.93 -28.82
CA THR A 30 11.16 16.92 -28.85
C THR A 30 11.60 16.64 -27.41
N GLU A 31 10.81 15.86 -26.70
CA GLU A 31 11.12 15.38 -25.36
C GLU A 31 12.02 14.17 -25.50
N ILE A 32 13.13 14.21 -24.77
CA ILE A 32 13.96 13.06 -24.50
C ILE A 32 13.01 12.00 -23.96
N ASN A 33 12.76 10.95 -24.74
CA ASN A 33 11.92 9.82 -24.35
C ASN A 33 12.67 9.04 -23.26
N ILE A 34 12.72 9.60 -22.06
CA ILE A 34 12.82 8.81 -20.86
C ILE A 34 11.39 8.34 -20.66
N GLU A 35 11.09 7.12 -21.09
CA GLU A 35 9.87 6.41 -20.72
C GLU A 35 9.94 6.11 -19.22
N ASP A 36 9.96 7.16 -18.39
CA ASP A 36 9.62 7.11 -16.99
C ASP A 36 8.09 7.16 -16.93
N GLU A 37 7.43 6.09 -17.38
CA GLU A 37 5.99 5.91 -17.19
C GLU A 37 5.70 5.92 -15.68
N GLU A 38 5.38 7.09 -15.14
CA GLU A 38 4.46 7.41 -14.03
C GLU A 38 4.40 6.51 -12.77
N ASP A 39 5.38 5.66 -12.49
CA ASP A 39 5.31 4.74 -11.35
C ASP A 39 5.73 5.38 -10.01
N PHE A 40 6.21 6.64 -10.07
CA PHE A 40 6.53 7.44 -8.88
C PHE A 40 5.31 7.69 -8.00
N GLY A 41 4.11 7.77 -8.59
CA GLY A 41 2.86 7.96 -7.85
C GLY A 41 2.54 6.74 -6.99
N CYS A 42 2.50 5.57 -7.61
CA CYS A 42 2.13 4.34 -6.92
C CYS A 42 3.12 3.96 -5.83
N ALA A 43 4.42 3.91 -6.14
CA ALA A 43 5.43 3.53 -5.17
C ALA A 43 5.42 4.47 -3.95
N SER A 44 5.29 5.79 -4.17
CA SER A 44 5.27 6.76 -3.08
C SER A 44 4.01 6.68 -2.21
N ASP A 45 2.84 6.44 -2.81
CA ASP A 45 1.58 6.25 -2.09
C ASP A 45 1.58 4.95 -1.28
N CYS A 46 2.11 3.86 -1.85
CA CYS A 46 2.25 2.58 -1.16
C CYS A 46 3.21 2.66 0.03
N VAL A 47 4.33 3.40 -0.08
CA VAL A 47 5.22 3.68 1.07
C VAL A 47 4.48 4.44 2.16
N ARG A 48 3.77 5.52 1.82
CA ARG A 48 3.06 6.36 2.79
C ARG A 48 1.98 5.58 3.52
N SER A 49 1.16 4.84 2.78
CA SER A 49 0.07 4.02 3.32
C SER A 49 0.61 2.90 4.23
N SER A 50 1.56 2.11 3.74
CA SER A 50 2.13 0.97 4.48
C SER A 50 2.86 1.42 5.75
N ARG A 51 3.60 2.54 5.68
CA ARG A 51 4.26 3.13 6.85
C ARG A 51 3.23 3.57 7.90
N ASN A 52 2.17 4.26 7.49
CA ASN A 52 1.15 4.75 8.42
C ASN A 52 0.46 3.59 9.15
N ALA A 53 0.07 2.54 8.42
CA ALA A 53 -0.58 1.37 9.02
C ALA A 53 0.32 0.66 10.06
N VAL A 54 1.62 0.54 9.78
CA VAL A 54 2.57 -0.09 10.71
C VAL A 54 2.83 0.77 11.95
N MET A 55 2.90 2.09 11.79
CA MET A 55 3.04 3.01 12.92
C MET A 55 1.81 2.98 13.82
N GLU A 56 0.60 3.03 13.23
CA GLU A 56 -0.66 2.94 13.98
C GLU A 56 -0.77 1.63 14.77
N ALA A 57 -0.44 0.50 14.14
CA ALA A 57 -0.42 -0.80 14.82
C ALA A 57 0.61 -0.88 15.96
N ALA A 58 1.77 -0.23 15.81
CA ALA A 58 2.79 -0.17 16.84
C ALA A 58 2.35 0.70 18.02
N ASP A 59 1.73 1.84 17.74
CA ASP A 59 1.16 2.76 18.73
C ASP A 59 0.03 2.09 19.52
N GLU A 60 -0.91 1.41 18.85
CA GLU A 60 -1.99 0.64 19.50
C GLU A 60 -1.44 -0.46 20.43
N ALA A 61 -0.36 -1.10 20.02
CA ALA A 61 0.30 -2.13 20.81
C ALA A 61 1.20 -1.57 21.93
N ASN A 62 1.38 -0.24 22.02
CA ASN A 62 2.37 0.41 22.89
C ASN A 62 3.79 -0.16 22.71
N GLN A 63 4.20 -0.38 21.46
CA GLN A 63 5.50 -0.95 21.10
C GLN A 63 6.30 0.01 20.23
N ASP A 64 7.62 0.07 20.43
CA ASP A 64 8.49 0.74 19.48
C ASP A 64 8.54 -0.06 18.17
N VAL A 65 8.15 0.59 17.08
CA VAL A 65 8.11 0.01 15.73
C VAL A 65 9.46 -0.57 15.30
N ASN A 66 10.58 0.00 15.77
CA ASN A 66 11.93 -0.43 15.42
C ASN A 66 12.43 -1.60 16.28
N SER A 67 11.79 -1.84 17.42
CA SER A 67 12.18 -2.89 18.37
C SER A 67 11.65 -4.28 18.00
N ASN A 68 10.67 -4.37 17.11
CA ASN A 68 10.01 -5.62 16.76
C ASN A 68 10.04 -5.87 15.23
N PRO A 69 10.77 -6.91 14.76
CA PRO A 69 10.92 -7.18 13.33
C PRO A 69 9.60 -7.47 12.61
N LYS A 70 8.54 -7.84 13.34
CA LYS A 70 7.21 -8.07 12.76
C LYS A 70 6.68 -6.84 12.00
N TYR A 71 7.04 -5.63 12.43
CA TYR A 71 6.58 -4.39 11.81
C TYR A 71 7.25 -4.14 10.47
N MET A 72 8.53 -4.49 10.33
CA MET A 72 9.20 -4.47 9.03
C MET A 72 8.60 -5.53 8.09
N THR A 73 8.32 -6.73 8.59
CA THR A 73 7.64 -7.77 7.80
C THR A 73 6.25 -7.31 7.34
N ALA A 74 5.47 -6.70 8.23
CA ALA A 74 4.16 -6.15 7.91
C ALA A 74 4.25 -5.01 6.89
N TYR A 75 5.22 -4.11 7.05
CA TYR A 75 5.48 -3.03 6.10
C TYR A 75 5.74 -3.58 4.69
N LEU A 76 6.65 -4.55 4.56
CA LEU A 76 6.98 -5.14 3.26
C LEU A 76 5.79 -5.86 2.62
N ALA A 77 5.00 -6.58 3.42
CA ALA A 77 3.80 -7.25 2.93
C ALA A 77 2.74 -6.26 2.43
N LEU A 78 2.48 -5.18 3.17
CA LEU A 78 1.54 -4.13 2.78
C LEU A 78 2.03 -3.36 1.55
N TYR A 79 3.32 -3.05 1.51
CA TYR A 79 3.94 -2.36 0.37
C TYR A 79 3.84 -3.21 -0.90
N SER A 80 4.24 -4.49 -0.84
CA SER A 80 4.14 -5.40 -1.99
C SER A 80 2.70 -5.52 -2.47
N ALA A 81 1.75 -5.78 -1.57
CA ALA A 81 0.35 -5.92 -1.96
C ALA A 81 -0.24 -4.66 -2.59
N CYS A 82 0.20 -3.48 -2.14
CA CYS A 82 -0.21 -2.20 -2.72
C CYS A 82 0.43 -1.99 -4.10
N TYR A 83 1.75 -2.21 -4.19
CA TYR A 83 2.52 -1.96 -5.40
C TYR A 83 2.17 -2.96 -6.52
N ASP A 84 1.91 -4.23 -6.18
CA ASP A 84 1.44 -5.26 -7.12
C ASP A 84 0.01 -4.97 -7.65
N GLY A 85 -0.73 -4.07 -6.99
CA GLY A 85 -2.07 -3.63 -7.37
C GLY A 85 -2.08 -2.40 -8.28
N CYS A 86 -0.91 -1.80 -8.51
CA CYS A 86 -0.62 -0.93 -9.64
C CYS A 86 -0.03 -1.79 -10.77
#